data_AF-A0A9D2UJM9-F1
#
_entry.id   AF-A0A9D2UJM9-F1
#
_cell.length_a   1.000
_cell.length_b   1.000
_cell.length_c   1.000
_cell.angle_alpha   90.00
_cell.angle_beta   90.00
_cell.angle_gamma   90.00
#
_symmetry.space_group_name_H-M   'P 1'
#
loop_
_entity.id
_entity.type
_entity.pdbx_description
1 polymer ?
#
loop_
_entity_poly.entity_id
_entity_poly.type
_entity_poly.pdbx_seq_one_letter_code
_entity_poly.pdbx_strand_id
1 'polypeptide(L)' 'MKPTLFVLAAGMGSRYGGLKQLDGLGPNGETIMDYSIFDAIRAGFGKV' A
#
# COMPACT_ATOMS: atom_id res chain seq x y z
N MET A 1 6.76 -22.06 4.93
CA MET A 1 5.76 -21.42 4.04
C MET A 1 5.65 -19.97 4.46
N LYS A 2 5.76 -19.00 3.55
CA LYS A 2 5.59 -17.58 3.89
C LYS A 2 4.15 -17.13 3.58
N PRO A 3 3.54 -16.23 4.37
CA PRO A 3 2.21 -15.73 4.08
C PRO A 3 2.20 -14.86 2.82
N THR A 4 1.03 -14.76 2.19
CA THR A 4 0.75 -13.87 1.07
C THR A 4 -0.08 -12.70 1.57
N LEU A 5 0.33 -11.48 1.25
CA LEU A 5 -0.46 -10.28 1.51
C LEU A 5 -1.42 -10.10 0.35
N PHE A 6 -2.68 -9.77 0.65
CA PHE A 6 -3.65 -9.39 -0.37
C PHE A 6 -4.17 -7.99 -0.04
N VAL A 7 -3.86 -7.02 -0.90
CA VAL A 7 -4.28 -5.63 -0.69
C VAL A 7 -5.55 -5.34 -1.45
N LEU A 8 -6.62 -5.07 -0.72
CA LEU A 8 -7.89 -4.59 -1.27
C LEU A 8 -7.84 -3.08 -1.48
N ALA A 9 -7.19 -2.65 -2.56
CA ALA A 9 -7.03 -1.24 -2.92
C ALA A 9 -8.17 -0.69 -3.80
N ALA A 10 -9.42 -1.11 -3.54
CA ALA A 10 -10.58 -0.70 -4.33
C ALA A 10 -11.17 0.64 -3.86
N GLY A 11 -11.95 1.27 -4.76
CA GLY A 11 -12.71 2.49 -4.50
C GLY A 11 -12.14 3.70 -5.22
N MET A 12 -12.99 4.42 -5.96
CA MET A 12 -12.58 5.55 -6.81
C MET A 12 -12.09 6.79 -6.03
N GLY A 13 -12.15 6.76 -4.69
CA GLY A 13 -11.80 7.91 -3.86
C GLY A 13 -12.64 9.16 -4.17
N SER A 14 -13.92 9.01 -4.53
CA SER A 14 -14.80 10.13 -4.92
C SER A 14 -14.88 11.27 -3.89
N ARG A 15 -14.77 10.96 -2.59
CA ARG A 15 -14.66 11.97 -1.52
C ARG A 15 -13.29 12.66 -1.48
N TYR A 16 -12.24 11.91 -1.83
CA TYR A 16 -10.86 12.37 -1.83
C TYR A 16 -10.51 13.13 -3.13
N GLY A 17 -11.25 12.91 -4.21
CA GLY A 17 -11.05 13.57 -5.51
C GLY A 17 -10.13 12.80 -6.48
N GLY A 18 -9.75 11.56 -6.17
CA GLY A 18 -8.83 10.77 -6.97
C GLY A 18 -8.40 9.45 -6.32
N LEU A 19 -7.43 8.77 -6.92
CA LEU A 19 -6.89 7.50 -6.44
C LEU A 19 -5.95 7.72 -5.24
N LYS A 20 -6.55 7.84 -4.04
CA LYS A 20 -5.84 8.12 -2.77
C LYS A 20 -4.68 7.17 -2.42
N GLN A 21 -4.63 6.00 -3.04
CA GLN A 21 -3.61 4.98 -2.72
C GLN A 21 -2.27 5.25 -3.40
N LEU A 22 -2.27 6.09 -4.45
CA LEU A 22 -1.08 6.46 -5.20
C LEU A 22 -0.58 7.85 -4.83
N ASP A 23 -1.30 8.56 -3.96
CA ASP A 23 -0.87 9.88 -3.51
C ASP A 23 0.33 9.79 -2.58
N GLY A 24 1.24 10.75 -2.74
CA GLY A 24 2.42 10.88 -1.90
C GLY A 24 2.03 11.24 -0.47
N LEU A 25 2.50 10.43 0.47
CA LEU A 25 2.32 10.58 1.92
C LEU A 25 3.65 10.92 2.61
N GLY A 26 4.74 10.32 2.14
CA GLY A 26 6.06 10.42 2.77
C GLY A 26 6.87 11.65 2.32
N PRO A 27 8.01 11.91 3.00
CA PRO A 27 8.87 13.06 2.73
C PRO A 27 9.46 13.06 1.31
N ASN A 28 9.51 11.90 0.64
CA ASN A 28 9.99 11.79 -0.75
C ASN A 28 8.88 11.36 -1.71
N GLY A 29 7.61 11.47 -1.31
CA GLY A 29 6.47 11.08 -2.13
C GLY A 29 6.12 9.60 -2.08
N GLU A 30 6.61 8.86 -1.08
CA GLU A 30 6.22 7.48 -0.83
C GLU A 30 4.70 7.40 -0.63
N THR A 31 4.08 6.43 -1.26
CA THR A 31 2.65 6.15 -1.11
C THR A 31 2.41 5.33 0.15
N ILE A 32 1.15 5.24 0.57
CA ILE A 32 0.76 4.29 1.62
C ILE A 32 1.05 2.84 1.23
N MET A 33 1.04 2.53 -0.08
CA MET A 33 1.35 1.20 -0.60
C MET A 33 2.83 0.85 -0.41
N ASP A 34 3.74 1.81 -0.58
CA ASP A 34 5.17 1.58 -0.37
C ASP A 34 5.47 1.21 1.08
N TYR A 35 4.90 1.95 2.03
CA TYR A 35 5.02 1.62 3.46
C TYR A 35 4.40 0.26 3.79
N SER A 36 3.23 -0.04 3.23
CA SER A 36 2.53 -1.30 3.47
C SER A 36 3.35 -2.51 2.96
N ILE A 37 3.98 -2.40 1.80
CA ILE A 37 4.84 -3.45 1.23
C ILE A 37 6.12 -3.59 2.05
N PHE A 38 6.74 -2.47 2.44
CA PHE A 38 7.94 -2.47 3.29
C PHE A 38 7.70 -3.20 4.61
N ASP A 39 6.58 -2.90 5.27
CA ASP A 39 6.20 -3.56 6.52
C ASP A 39 5.84 -5.03 6.31
N ALA A 40 5.16 -5.38 5.21
CA ALA A 40 4.86 -6.77 4.88
C ALA A 40 6.13 -7.61 4.69
N ILE A 41 7.13 -7.09 4.00
CA ILE A 41 8.42 -7.77 3.83
C ILE A 41 9.08 -7.99 5.21
N ARG A 42 9.08 -6.97 6.08
CA ARG A 42 9.64 -7.06 7.44
C ARG A 42 8.86 -8.02 8.34
N ALA A 43 7.56 -8.15 8.11
CA ALA A 43 6.69 -9.10 8.81
C ALA A 43 6.79 -10.54 8.25
N GLY A 44 7.63 -10.77 7.23
CA GLY A 44 7.93 -12.10 6.70
C GLY A 44 6.99 -12.58 5.59
N PHE A 45 6.18 -11.69 5.00
CA PHE A 45 5.40 -12.03 3.81
C PHE A 45 6.32 -12.36 2.64
N GLY A 46 5.98 -13.42 1.92
CA GLY A 46 6.78 -13.94 0.80
C GLY A 46 6.25 -13.53 -0.56
N LYS A 47 5.05 -12.98 -0.59
CA LYS A 47 4.35 -12.52 -1.79
C LYS A 47 3.37 -11.41 -1.40
N VAL A 48 3.28 -10.40 -2.26
CA VAL A 48 2.28 -9.34 -2.25
C VAL A 48 1.53 -9.40 -3.58
#